data_AF-A0A944H7A6-F1
#
_entry.id   AF-A0A944H7A6-F1
#
_cell.length_a   1.000
_cell.length_b   1.000
_cell.length_c   1.000
_cell.angle_alpha   90.00
_cell.angle_beta   90.00
_cell.angle_gamma   90.00
#
_symmetry.space_group_name_H-M   'P 1'
#
loop_
_entity.id
_entity.type
_entity.pdbx_description
1 polymer ?
#
loop_
_entity_poly.entity_id
_entity_poly.type
_entity_poly.pdbx_seq_one_letter_code
_entity_poly.pdbx_strand_id
1 'polypeptide(L)'
;MALPTRLLPLLLAGCTHLAPPAQIAPDDLKAALAYGQRIDLDARDPAIEKNLSLRLYAVPQVGGDCFVETHGVCANTYYLSVSTFDEYPLANVFRLTHEGEVRDVRWREDATVDQATIDVTMDRYTAAARKNNPALPDIRHGLVLTVTPTALIETVR
;
A
#
# COMPACT_ATOMS: atom_id res chain seq x y z
N MET A 1 -17.28 35.70 -55.42
CA MET A 1 -17.05 34.29 -55.06
C MET A 1 -15.75 34.20 -54.30
N ALA A 2 -15.80 34.02 -52.97
CA ALA A 2 -14.62 33.94 -52.11
C ALA A 2 -14.46 32.50 -51.61
N LEU A 3 -13.28 31.90 -51.80
CA LEU A 3 -12.92 30.57 -51.30
C LEU A 3 -12.59 30.63 -49.80
N PRO A 4 -12.88 29.58 -49.01
CA PRO A 4 -12.40 29.47 -47.64
C PRO A 4 -11.04 28.77 -47.60
N THR A 5 -10.02 29.48 -47.13
CA THR A 5 -8.69 28.92 -46.83
C THR A 5 -8.77 28.16 -45.51
N ARG A 6 -8.59 26.83 -45.58
CA ARG A 6 -8.67 25.91 -44.44
C ARG A 6 -7.49 26.14 -43.49
N LEU A 7 -7.79 26.44 -42.22
CA LEU A 7 -6.83 26.31 -41.11
C LEU A 7 -6.64 24.82 -40.80
N LEU A 8 -5.40 24.34 -40.86
CA LEU A 8 -5.01 23.01 -40.41
C LEU A 8 -4.41 23.14 -38.99
N PRO A 9 -4.96 22.51 -37.94
CA PRO A 9 -4.31 22.51 -36.64
C PRO A 9 -3.25 21.41 -36.59
N LEU A 10 -2.01 21.81 -36.31
CA LEU A 10 -0.90 20.92 -36.00
C LEU A 10 -1.14 20.34 -34.58
N LEU A 11 -1.55 19.07 -34.49
CA LEU A 11 -1.65 18.36 -33.21
C LEU A 11 -0.23 17.94 -32.78
N LEU A 12 0.38 18.73 -31.90
CA LEU A 12 1.56 18.35 -31.14
C LEU A 12 1.17 17.25 -30.15
N ALA A 13 1.48 16.00 -30.49
CA ALA A 13 1.40 14.87 -29.57
C ALA A 13 2.51 14.99 -28.52
N GLY A 14 2.19 15.58 -27.36
CA GLY A 14 3.04 15.50 -26.18
C GLY A 14 3.03 14.09 -25.64
N CYS A 15 4.16 13.38 -25.69
CA CYS A 15 4.35 12.16 -24.92
C CYS A 15 4.31 12.53 -23.45
N THR A 16 3.22 12.17 -22.76
CA THR A 16 3.14 12.26 -21.32
C THR A 16 4.14 11.26 -20.74
N HIS A 17 5.26 11.75 -20.22
CA HIS A 17 6.16 10.97 -19.37
C HIS A 17 5.37 10.53 -18.14
N LEU A 18 4.88 9.29 -18.16
CA LEU A 18 4.45 8.58 -16.96
C LEU A 18 5.65 8.57 -16.01
N ALA A 19 5.51 9.24 -14.86
CA ALA A 19 6.52 9.22 -13.82
C ALA A 19 6.80 7.75 -13.43
N PRO A 20 8.08 7.35 -13.25
CA PRO A 20 8.38 6.01 -12.80
C PRO A 20 7.70 5.76 -11.44
N PRO A 21 7.27 4.51 -11.16
CA PRO A 21 6.69 4.16 -9.87
C PRO A 21 7.64 4.61 -8.75
N ALA A 22 7.07 5.18 -7.69
CA ALA A 22 7.85 5.70 -6.57
C ALA A 22 8.78 4.61 -6.02
N GLN A 23 10.08 4.78 -6.21
CA GLN A 23 11.07 3.82 -5.75
C GLN A 23 11.17 3.92 -4.22
N ILE A 24 11.07 2.77 -3.54
CA ILE A 24 11.36 2.70 -2.11
C ILE A 24 12.81 3.09 -1.86
N ALA A 25 13.02 3.94 -0.85
CA ALA A 25 14.36 4.33 -0.45
C ALA A 25 15.18 3.10 -0.03
N PRO A 26 16.48 3.01 -0.34
CA PRO A 26 17.29 1.85 0.01
C PRO A 26 17.28 1.49 1.50
N ASP A 27 17.19 2.49 2.38
CA ASP A 27 17.16 2.26 3.83
C ASP A 27 15.80 1.73 4.32
N ASP A 28 14.71 2.18 3.71
CA ASP A 28 13.36 1.64 3.93
C ASP A 28 13.30 0.15 3.52
N LEU A 29 13.88 -0.19 2.37
CA LEU A 29 13.97 -1.58 1.92
C LEU A 29 14.80 -2.43 2.89
N LYS A 30 15.96 -1.93 3.36
CA LYS A 30 16.77 -2.63 4.37
C LYS A 30 15.98 -2.86 5.66
N ALA A 31 15.24 -1.85 6.13
CA ALA A 31 14.42 -1.97 7.34
C ALA A 31 13.31 -3.02 7.17
N ALA A 32 12.63 -3.02 6.02
CA ALA A 32 11.62 -4.02 5.67
C ALA A 32 12.19 -5.45 5.64
N LEU A 33 13.38 -5.64 5.08
CA LEU A 33 14.03 -6.94 5.00
C LEU A 33 14.60 -7.42 6.34
N ALA A 34 15.18 -6.50 7.14
CA ALA A 34 15.85 -6.85 8.39
C ALA A 34 14.87 -7.02 9.57
N TYR A 35 13.83 -6.20 9.63
CA TYR A 35 12.94 -6.10 10.79
C TYR A 35 11.46 -6.29 10.46
N GLY A 36 11.09 -6.34 9.17
CA GLY A 36 9.70 -6.41 8.75
C GLY A 36 9.05 -7.76 9.08
N GLN A 37 7.93 -7.72 9.79
CA GLN A 37 7.08 -8.90 9.94
C GLN A 37 6.23 -9.09 8.68
N ARG A 38 6.41 -10.23 8.01
CA ARG A 38 5.64 -10.59 6.81
C ARG A 38 4.24 -11.06 7.17
N ILE A 39 3.23 -10.44 6.56
CA ILE A 39 1.83 -10.86 6.55
C ILE A 39 1.51 -11.34 5.14
N ASP A 40 1.24 -12.64 5.02
CA ASP A 40 0.84 -13.25 3.76
C ASP A 40 -0.63 -12.92 3.48
N LEU A 41 -0.88 -12.10 2.46
CA LEU A 41 -2.24 -11.71 2.09
C LEU A 41 -2.90 -12.76 1.21
N ASP A 42 -2.12 -13.57 0.48
CA ASP A 42 -2.65 -14.59 -0.42
C ASP A 42 -3.34 -15.74 0.36
N ALA A 43 -2.89 -15.97 1.59
CA ALA A 43 -3.50 -16.91 2.53
C ALA A 43 -4.85 -16.42 3.10
N ARG A 44 -5.24 -15.17 2.86
CA ARG A 44 -6.53 -14.60 3.27
C ARG A 44 -7.58 -14.86 2.19
N ASP A 45 -8.82 -15.06 2.63
CA ASP A 45 -9.99 -15.28 1.77
C ASP A 45 -9.71 -16.29 0.64
N PRO A 46 -9.49 -17.58 0.96
CA PRO A 46 -9.10 -18.59 -0.01
C PRO A 46 -10.17 -18.87 -1.09
N ALA A 47 -11.40 -18.43 -0.87
CA ALA A 47 -12.49 -18.55 -1.84
C ALA A 47 -12.40 -17.50 -2.97
N ILE A 48 -11.63 -16.43 -2.78
CA ILE A 48 -11.43 -15.40 -3.81
C ILE A 48 -10.23 -15.79 -4.67
N GLU A 49 -10.47 -15.89 -5.98
CA GLU A 49 -9.43 -16.04 -7.00
C GLU A 49 -8.59 -14.75 -7.06
N LYS A 50 -7.27 -14.90 -7.06
CA LYS A 50 -6.33 -13.78 -6.97
C LYS A 50 -5.56 -13.66 -8.27
N ASN A 51 -5.61 -12.48 -8.88
CA ASN A 51 -4.86 -12.17 -10.09
C ASN A 51 -3.43 -11.66 -9.80
N LEU A 52 -3.15 -11.32 -8.53
CA LEU A 52 -1.85 -10.84 -8.06
C LEU A 52 -1.49 -11.55 -6.75
N SER A 53 -0.20 -11.78 -6.52
CA SER A 53 0.35 -12.18 -5.23
C SER A 53 0.69 -10.93 -4.42
N LEU A 54 0.10 -10.80 -3.23
CA LEU A 54 0.31 -9.67 -2.34
C LEU A 54 0.91 -10.10 -1.00
N ARG A 55 1.92 -9.36 -0.53
CA ARG A 55 2.55 -9.56 0.79
C ARG A 55 2.75 -8.21 1.47
N LEU A 56 2.35 -8.11 2.73
CA LEU A 56 2.56 -6.91 3.52
C LEU A 56 3.72 -7.11 4.49
N TYR A 57 4.62 -6.15 4.60
CA TYR A 57 5.73 -6.15 5.55
C TYR A 57 5.51 -5.03 6.57
N ALA A 58 5.29 -5.41 7.83
CA ALA A 58 5.10 -4.48 8.94
C ALA A 58 6.45 -4.16 9.59
N VAL A 59 6.93 -2.93 9.45
CA VAL A 59 8.18 -2.47 10.05
C VAL A 59 7.88 -1.69 11.32
N PRO A 60 8.38 -2.13 12.49
CA PRO A 60 8.07 -1.48 13.75
C PRO A 60 8.68 -0.09 13.83
N GLN A 61 7.86 0.91 14.16
CA GLN A 61 8.31 2.25 14.52
C GLN A 61 8.54 2.29 16.04
N VAL A 62 9.81 2.33 16.42
CA VAL A 62 10.25 2.43 17.82
C VAL A 62 10.48 3.89 18.19
N GLY A 63 9.97 4.30 19.35
CA GLY A 63 10.10 5.66 19.85
C GLY A 63 8.80 6.47 19.77
N GLY A 64 8.79 7.64 20.41
CA GLY A 64 7.59 8.45 20.65
C GLY A 64 6.97 8.23 22.03
N ASP A 65 6.05 9.10 22.42
CA ASP A 65 5.48 9.15 23.79
C ASP A 65 4.34 8.14 24.02
N CYS A 66 4.26 7.07 23.21
CA CYS A 66 3.17 6.07 23.31
C CYS A 66 3.43 5.02 24.40
N PHE A 67 4.65 4.97 24.93
CA PHE A 67 4.98 4.15 26.09
C PHE A 67 5.47 5.05 27.22
N VAL A 68 4.93 4.87 28.42
CA VAL A 68 5.18 5.77 29.57
C VAL A 68 6.56 5.54 30.17
N GLU A 69 7.05 4.30 30.17
CA GLU A 69 8.24 3.90 30.93
C GLU A 69 9.35 3.27 30.08
N THR A 70 9.03 2.76 28.88
CA THR A 70 9.95 1.90 28.12
C THR A 70 9.90 2.20 26.63
N HIS A 71 10.96 1.83 25.90
CA HIS A 71 10.89 1.77 24.45
C HIS A 71 9.93 0.66 24.01
N GLY A 72 8.95 1.00 23.19
CA GLY A 72 8.00 0.06 22.60
C GLY A 72 7.56 0.51 21.22
N VAL A 73 6.90 -0.39 20.49
CA VAL A 73 6.44 -0.13 19.12
C VAL A 73 5.13 0.64 19.16
N CYS A 74 5.17 1.93 18.84
CA CYS A 74 3.99 2.79 18.81
C CYS A 74 3.02 2.41 17.69
N ALA A 75 3.58 2.17 16.50
CA ALA A 75 2.90 1.91 15.24
C ALA A 75 3.85 1.13 14.32
N ASN A 76 3.36 0.71 13.16
CA ASN A 76 4.17 0.13 12.10
C ASN A 76 4.02 0.95 10.82
N THR A 77 5.12 1.07 10.08
CA THR A 77 5.10 1.45 8.66
C THR A 77 4.95 0.18 7.84
N TYR A 78 4.20 0.25 6.75
CA TYR A 78 3.89 -0.93 5.94
C TYR A 78 4.44 -0.80 4.52
N TYR A 79 5.01 -1.90 4.04
CA TYR A 79 5.42 -2.05 2.64
C TYR A 79 4.62 -3.19 2.00
N LEU A 80 3.93 -2.90 0.91
CA LEU A 80 3.16 -3.87 0.13
C LEU A 80 4.00 -4.32 -1.07
N SER A 81 4.38 -5.59 -1.08
CA SER A 81 4.91 -6.25 -2.27
C SER A 81 3.75 -6.78 -3.11
N VAL A 82 3.84 -6.55 -4.41
CA VAL A 82 2.95 -7.08 -5.44
C VAL A 82 3.76 -7.86 -6.47
N SER A 83 3.24 -8.99 -6.95
CA SER A 83 3.75 -9.65 -8.15
C SER A 83 2.67 -10.31 -8.99
N THR A 84 2.83 -10.35 -10.31
CA THR A 84 1.98 -11.17 -11.20
C THR A 84 2.32 -12.67 -11.09
N PHE A 85 1.47 -13.52 -11.64
CA PHE A 85 1.64 -14.99 -11.65
C PHE A 85 2.24 -15.55 -12.96
N ASP A 86 2.87 -14.70 -13.78
CA ASP A 86 3.39 -15.05 -15.10
C ASP A 86 4.74 -15.77 -15.06
N GLU A 87 5.19 -16.28 -16.23
CA GLU A 87 6.52 -16.88 -16.42
C GLU A 87 7.66 -15.90 -16.05
N TYR A 88 7.46 -14.61 -16.35
CA TYR A 88 8.36 -13.52 -15.99
C TYR A 88 7.60 -12.51 -15.14
N PRO A 89 7.46 -12.75 -13.82
CA PRO A 89 6.55 -11.97 -12.99
C PRO A 89 7.01 -10.52 -12.90
N LEU A 90 6.09 -9.60 -13.15
CA LEU A 90 6.29 -8.19 -12.82
C LEU A 90 6.11 -8.04 -11.32
N ALA A 91 7.11 -7.47 -10.63
CA ALA A 91 7.08 -7.30 -9.19
C ALA A 91 7.45 -5.87 -8.79
N ASN A 92 6.81 -5.38 -7.73
CA ASN A 92 7.07 -4.07 -7.18
C ASN A 92 6.79 -4.04 -5.68
N VAL A 93 7.25 -2.99 -5.01
CA VAL A 93 7.00 -2.77 -3.60
C VAL A 93 6.63 -1.31 -3.38
N PHE A 94 5.52 -1.09 -2.68
CA PHE A 94 5.00 0.24 -2.36
C PHE A 94 5.01 0.47 -0.85
N ARG A 95 5.30 1.69 -0.40
CA ARG A 95 5.08 2.09 0.99
C ARG A 95 3.63 2.57 1.14
N LEU A 96 2.91 2.07 2.15
CA LEU A 96 1.62 2.65 2.54
C LEU A 96 1.82 4.00 3.22
N THR A 97 0.90 4.92 2.97
CA THR A 97 0.92 6.25 3.58
C THR A 97 0.45 6.19 5.04
N HIS A 98 -0.52 5.32 5.35
CA HIS A 98 -1.01 5.17 6.72
C HIS A 98 -0.13 4.23 7.55
N GLU A 99 0.13 4.64 8.78
CA GLU A 99 0.88 3.89 9.78
C GLU A 99 -0.04 3.43 10.91
N GLY A 100 0.32 2.34 11.59
CA GLY A 100 -0.47 1.83 12.71
C GLY A 100 -0.30 0.32 12.92
N GLU A 101 -1.39 -0.33 13.31
CA GLU A 101 -1.46 -1.78 13.44
C GLU A 101 -2.64 -2.32 12.63
N VAL A 102 -2.33 -3.10 11.59
CA VAL A 102 -3.31 -3.83 10.79
C VAL A 102 -4.06 -4.84 11.68
N ARG A 103 -5.38 -4.73 11.69
CA ARG A 103 -6.31 -5.59 12.43
C ARG A 103 -7.00 -6.62 11.58
N ASP A 104 -7.41 -6.22 10.39
CA ASP A 104 -8.12 -7.07 9.45
C ASP A 104 -7.71 -6.71 8.03
N VAL A 105 -7.70 -7.72 7.16
CA VAL A 105 -7.51 -7.56 5.72
C VAL A 105 -8.51 -8.46 5.02
N ARG A 106 -9.29 -7.89 4.11
CA ARG A 106 -10.25 -8.64 3.30
C ARG A 106 -10.05 -8.36 1.83
N TRP A 107 -9.97 -9.41 1.04
CA TRP A 107 -9.98 -9.28 -0.41
C TRP A 107 -11.35 -8.88 -0.91
N ARG A 108 -11.37 -8.07 -1.97
CA ARG A 108 -12.55 -7.87 -2.81
C ARG A 108 -12.40 -8.69 -4.07
N GLU A 109 -13.52 -9.22 -4.54
CA GLU A 109 -13.59 -9.75 -5.90
C GLU A 109 -13.26 -8.62 -6.88
N ASP A 110 -12.30 -8.89 -7.77
CA ASP A 110 -11.88 -7.97 -8.80
C ASP A 110 -11.83 -8.74 -10.12
N ALA A 111 -12.56 -8.25 -11.12
CA ALA A 111 -12.59 -8.86 -12.46
C ALA A 111 -11.51 -8.27 -13.37
N THR A 112 -10.78 -7.25 -12.92
CA THR A 112 -9.73 -6.61 -13.71
C THR A 112 -8.43 -7.42 -13.61
N VAL A 113 -7.87 -7.74 -14.78
CA VAL A 113 -6.58 -8.42 -14.91
C VAL A 113 -5.47 -7.54 -14.33
N ASP A 114 -4.51 -8.18 -13.65
CA ASP A 114 -3.38 -7.51 -12.99
C ASP A 114 -3.78 -6.40 -12.01
N GLN A 115 -4.97 -6.54 -11.41
CA GLN A 115 -5.44 -5.65 -10.36
C GLN A 115 -5.90 -6.47 -9.15
N ALA A 116 -5.69 -5.89 -7.97
CA ALA A 116 -6.22 -6.36 -6.71
C ALA A 116 -6.82 -5.20 -5.94
N THR A 117 -7.94 -5.45 -5.28
CA THR A 117 -8.53 -4.52 -4.33
C THR A 117 -8.68 -5.20 -2.97
N ILE A 118 -8.13 -4.58 -1.92
CA ILE A 118 -8.19 -5.10 -0.56
C ILE A 118 -8.66 -4.03 0.44
N ASP A 119 -9.46 -4.48 1.39
CA ASP A 119 -9.95 -3.68 2.52
C ASP A 119 -9.03 -3.92 3.70
N VAL A 120 -8.46 -2.85 4.24
CA VAL A 120 -7.59 -2.94 5.41
C VAL A 120 -8.21 -2.16 6.55
N THR A 121 -8.33 -2.81 7.71
CA THR A 121 -8.69 -2.13 8.96
C THR A 121 -7.43 -1.95 9.79
N MET A 122 -7.13 -0.71 10.18
CA MET A 122 -5.95 -0.38 10.98
C MET A 122 -6.31 0.40 12.23
N ASP A 123 -5.69 0.07 13.36
CA ASP A 123 -5.68 0.95 14.52
C ASP A 123 -4.46 1.89 14.43
N ARG A 124 -4.61 3.15 14.86
CA ARG A 124 -3.52 4.14 14.84
C ARG A 124 -2.31 3.73 15.71
N TYR A 125 -2.57 3.05 16.82
CA TYR A 125 -1.56 2.62 17.77
C TYR A 125 -1.60 1.11 17.95
N THR A 126 -0.45 0.49 18.23
CA THR A 126 -0.41 -0.94 18.54
C THR A 126 -1.21 -1.27 19.81
N ALA A 127 -1.70 -2.49 19.91
CA ALA A 127 -2.39 -3.00 21.09
C ALA A 127 -1.47 -2.93 22.33
N ALA A 128 -0.19 -3.19 22.14
CA ALA A 128 0.82 -3.09 23.19
C ALA A 128 0.98 -1.63 23.67
N ALA A 129 1.05 -0.66 22.75
CA ALA A 129 1.13 0.75 23.09
C ALA A 129 -0.10 1.22 23.87
N ARG A 130 -1.32 0.91 23.39
CA ARG A 130 -2.57 1.28 24.09
C ARG A 130 -2.72 0.62 25.45
N LYS A 131 -2.24 -0.62 25.59
CA LYS A 131 -2.22 -1.32 26.88
C LYS A 131 -1.25 -0.66 27.87
N ASN A 132 -0.10 -0.17 27.40
CA ASN A 132 0.90 0.48 28.24
C ASN A 132 0.51 1.93 28.59
N ASN A 133 -0.09 2.65 27.65
CA ASN A 133 -0.52 4.03 27.82
C ASN A 133 -2.04 4.15 27.54
N PRO A 134 -2.89 4.03 28.57
CA PRO A 134 -4.35 4.16 28.42
C PRO A 134 -4.84 5.55 27.98
N ALA A 135 -3.98 6.57 27.97
CA ALA A 135 -4.33 7.90 27.46
C ALA A 135 -4.31 7.95 25.91
N LEU A 136 -3.75 6.94 25.24
CA LEU A 136 -3.79 6.85 23.79
C LEU A 136 -5.22 6.61 23.29
N PRO A 137 -5.71 7.40 22.33
CA PRO A 137 -7.07 7.24 21.84
C PRO A 137 -7.20 5.96 21.00
N ASP A 138 -8.36 5.31 21.09
CA ASP A 138 -8.72 4.16 20.26
C ASP A 138 -9.24 4.64 18.91
N ILE A 139 -8.31 4.98 18.00
CA ILE A 139 -8.62 5.46 16.66
C ILE A 139 -8.40 4.32 15.67
N ARG A 140 -9.44 4.04 14.88
CA ARG A 140 -9.44 3.03 13.82
C ARG A 140 -9.73 3.67 12.46
N HIS A 141 -8.99 3.24 11.46
CA HIS A 141 -9.13 3.67 10.07
C HIS A 141 -9.49 2.47 9.19
N GLY A 142 -10.40 2.68 8.26
CA GLY A 142 -10.64 1.78 7.14
C GLY A 142 -9.94 2.31 5.90
N LEU A 143 -9.18 1.45 5.22
CA LEU A 143 -8.48 1.78 3.98
C LEU A 143 -8.95 0.85 2.87
N VAL A 144 -9.01 1.38 1.65
CA VAL A 144 -9.11 0.61 0.41
C VAL A 144 -7.78 0.74 -0.30
N LEU A 145 -7.14 -0.38 -0.57
CA LEU A 145 -5.94 -0.42 -1.39
C LEU A 145 -6.33 -1.01 -2.74
N THR A 146 -6.12 -0.24 -3.80
CA THR A 146 -6.24 -0.71 -5.19
C THR A 146 -4.84 -0.74 -5.78
N VAL A 147 -4.45 -1.92 -6.26
CA VAL A 147 -3.06 -2.27 -6.53
C VAL A 147 -2.92 -2.89 -7.91
N THR A 148 -1.92 -2.44 -8.65
CA THR A 148 -1.38 -3.10 -9.85
C THR A 148 0.13 -3.26 -9.69
N PRO A 149 0.83 -4.00 -10.57
CA PRO A 149 2.29 -4.07 -10.52
C PRO A 149 3.01 -2.71 -10.62
N THR A 150 2.33 -1.67 -11.12
CA THR A 150 2.94 -0.35 -11.37
C THR A 150 2.37 0.76 -10.50
N ALA A 151 1.26 0.54 -9.80
CA ALA A 151 0.62 1.57 -8.98
C ALA A 151 -0.03 1.02 -7.71
N LEU A 152 -0.07 1.88 -6.69
CA LEU A 152 -0.87 1.70 -5.49
C LEU A 152 -1.71 2.97 -5.29
N ILE A 153 -3.01 2.80 -5.09
CA ILE A 153 -3.94 3.85 -4.68
C ILE A 153 -4.50 3.48 -3.31
N GLU A 154 -4.35 4.39 -2.36
CA GLU A 154 -4.82 4.23 -0.98
C GLU A 154 -5.94 5.24 -0.70
N THR A 155 -7.14 4.75 -0.39
CA THR A 155 -8.33 5.58 -0.11
C THR A 155 -8.84 5.34 1.30
N VAL A 156 -9.00 6.41 2.07
CA VAL A 156 -9.58 6.36 3.42
C VAL A 156 -11.10 6.24 3.32
N ARG A 157 -11.69 5.43 4.21
CA ARG A 157 -13.14 5.32 4.40
C ARG A 157 -13.64 6.13 5.58
#